data_AF-A0A5C4TIN4-F1
#
_entry.id   AF-A0A5C4TIN4-F1
#
_cell.length_a   1.000
_cell.length_b   1.000
_cell.length_c   1.000
_cell.angle_alpha   90.00
_cell.angle_beta   90.00
_cell.angle_gamma   90.00
#
_symmetry.space_group_name_H-M   'P 1'
#
loop_
_entity.id
_entity.type
_entity.pdbx_description
1 polymer ?
#
loop_
_entity_poly.entity_id
_entity_poly.type
_entity_poly.pdbx_seq_one_letter_code
_entity_poly.pdbx_strand_id
1 'polypeptide(L)'
;KYGKGRGKPVIGYTFTWKPERKDANDFSQGKFQDERQKLFNIQNNGELTEQEKWRATDKVKGLPLGSTEKQILAERQIEHDKTIRDQTRQEMLAELRKGFGNHA
;
A
#
# COMPACT_ATOMS: atom_id res chain seq x y z
N LYS A 1 3.30 -27.30 58.43
CA LYS A 1 4.54 -26.71 57.85
C LYS A 1 4.87 -27.50 56.58
N TYR A 2 4.90 -26.87 55.40
CA TYR A 2 5.24 -27.56 54.15
C TYR A 2 6.70 -28.06 54.20
N GLY A 3 6.94 -29.30 53.79
CA GLY A 3 8.24 -29.97 53.92
C GLY A 3 9.32 -29.38 53.02
N LYS A 4 10.59 -29.36 53.48
CA LYS A 4 11.75 -28.92 52.70
C LYS A 4 11.81 -29.70 51.37
N GLY A 5 11.67 -29.00 50.25
CA GLY A 5 11.79 -29.56 48.89
C GLY A 5 10.49 -29.65 48.09
N ARG A 6 9.31 -29.43 48.71
CA ARG A 6 8.05 -29.27 47.97
C ARG A 6 7.60 -27.81 48.06
N GLY A 7 7.54 -27.14 46.91
CA GLY A 7 7.03 -25.76 46.82
C GLY A 7 5.66 -25.63 47.49
N LYS A 8 5.34 -24.43 47.98
CA LYS A 8 4.01 -24.16 48.57
C LYS A 8 2.94 -24.46 47.50
N PRO A 9 1.85 -25.16 47.85
CA PRO A 9 0.77 -25.40 46.90
C PRO A 9 0.19 -24.05 46.45
N VAL A 10 -0.23 -23.96 45.19
CA VAL A 10 -0.99 -22.80 44.69
C VAL A 10 -2.34 -22.81 45.40
N ILE A 11 -2.61 -21.80 46.22
CA ILE A 11 -3.81 -21.71 47.09
C ILE A 11 -5.02 -21.13 46.33
N GLY A 12 -4.79 -20.47 45.20
CA GLY A 12 -5.85 -20.01 44.32
C GLY A 12 -5.32 -19.22 43.13
N TYR A 13 -6.18 -19.06 42.12
CA TYR A 13 -5.96 -18.18 40.98
C TYR A 13 -6.85 -16.96 41.13
N THR A 14 -6.34 -15.78 40.74
CA THR A 14 -7.13 -14.55 40.67
C THR A 14 -7.18 -14.12 39.21
N PHE A 15 -8.37 -14.06 38.63
CA PHE A 15 -8.56 -13.55 37.28
C PHE A 15 -8.97 -12.08 37.37
N THR A 16 -8.31 -11.22 36.60
CA THR A 16 -8.70 -9.81 36.44
C THR A 16 -9.16 -9.59 35.02
N TRP A 17 -10.40 -9.13 34.83
CA TRP A 17 -10.91 -8.75 33.52
C TRP A 17 -10.37 -7.37 33.15
N LYS A 18 -9.62 -7.27 32.06
CA LYS A 18 -9.27 -5.98 31.46
C LYS A 18 -10.20 -5.76 30.27
N PRO A 19 -10.98 -4.67 30.24
CA PRO A 19 -11.84 -4.40 29.10
C PRO A 19 -10.96 -4.21 27.85
N GLU A 20 -11.29 -4.92 26.79
CA GLU A 20 -10.64 -4.74 25.50
C GLU A 20 -10.99 -3.39 24.90
N ARG A 21 -10.10 -2.89 24.06
CA ARG A 21 -10.28 -1.65 23.32
C ARG A 21 -11.40 -1.85 22.30
N LYS A 22 -12.49 -1.10 22.45
CA LYS A 22 -13.68 -1.21 21.57
C LYS A 22 -13.42 -0.84 20.11
N ASP A 23 -12.29 -0.18 19.84
CA ASP A 23 -11.86 0.27 18.52
C ASP A 23 -10.90 -0.72 17.83
N ALA A 24 -10.46 -1.77 18.53
CA ALA A 24 -9.64 -2.82 17.94
C ALA A 24 -10.54 -3.87 17.29
N ASN A 25 -10.24 -4.24 16.03
CA ASN A 25 -10.82 -5.41 15.41
C ASN A 25 -9.83 -6.57 15.51
N ASP A 26 -10.02 -7.43 16.51
CA ASP A 26 -9.14 -8.56 16.79
C ASP A 26 -9.52 -9.83 16.00
N PHE A 27 -10.56 -9.75 15.14
CA PHE A 27 -11.02 -10.87 14.33
C PHE A 27 -10.44 -10.80 12.92
N SER A 28 -9.61 -11.78 12.56
CA SER A 28 -9.16 -11.97 11.18
C SER A 28 -10.27 -12.59 10.33
N GLN A 29 -10.46 -12.06 9.13
CA GLN A 29 -11.37 -12.64 8.12
C GLN A 29 -10.61 -13.51 7.10
N GLY A 30 -9.34 -13.80 7.39
CA GLY A 30 -8.41 -14.55 6.54
C GLY A 30 -7.37 -13.64 5.90
N LYS A 31 -6.19 -14.21 5.62
CA LYS A 31 -4.98 -13.47 5.17
C LYS A 31 -5.27 -12.48 4.03
N PHE A 32 -6.01 -12.93 3.03
CA PHE A 32 -6.32 -12.12 1.85
C PHE A 32 -7.19 -10.90 2.18
N GLN A 33 -8.23 -11.08 3.00
CA GLN A 33 -9.11 -9.97 3.39
C GLN A 33 -8.38 -8.99 4.30
N ASP A 34 -7.57 -9.50 5.23
CA ASP A 34 -6.77 -8.68 6.13
C ASP A 34 -5.75 -7.84 5.36
N GLU A 35 -5.09 -8.41 4.34
CA GLU A 35 -4.16 -7.69 3.45
C GLU A 35 -4.89 -6.63 2.62
N ARG A 36 -6.03 -6.99 2.02
CA ARG A 36 -6.84 -6.05 1.23
C ARG A 36 -7.29 -4.86 2.07
N GLN A 37 -7.76 -5.10 3.29
CA GLN A 37 -8.19 -4.04 4.20
C GLN A 37 -7.02 -3.11 4.58
N LYS A 38 -5.83 -3.67 4.85
CA LYS A 38 -4.63 -2.88 5.13
C LYS A 38 -4.26 -1.99 3.94
N LEU A 39 -4.24 -2.53 2.73
CA LEU A 39 -3.93 -1.77 1.51
C LEU A 39 -4.96 -0.67 1.26
N PHE A 40 -6.25 -0.98 1.44
CA PHE A 40 -7.33 0.00 1.30
C PHE A 40 -7.19 1.14 2.30
N ASN A 41 -6.88 0.84 3.56
CA ASN A 41 -6.67 1.85 4.59
C ASN A 41 -5.48 2.77 4.26
N ILE A 42 -4.37 2.21 3.74
CA ILE A 42 -3.19 2.99 3.35
C ILE A 42 -3.52 3.95 2.19
N GLN A 43 -4.21 3.47 1.16
CA GLN A 43 -4.53 4.27 -0.02
C GLN A 43 -5.44 5.45 0.31
N ASN A 44 -6.48 5.21 1.12
CA ASN A 44 -7.49 6.21 1.46
C ASN A 44 -7.10 7.10 2.64
N ASN A 45 -5.93 6.90 3.24
CA ASN A 45 -5.49 7.76 4.34
C ASN A 45 -5.12 9.16 3.82
N GLY A 46 -5.81 10.20 4.31
CA GLY A 46 -5.53 11.59 3.96
C GLY A 46 -4.29 12.18 4.63
N GLU A 47 -3.84 11.58 5.75
CA GLU A 47 -2.72 12.07 6.56
C GLU A 47 -1.37 11.57 6.07
N LEU A 48 -1.35 10.59 5.15
CA LEU A 48 -0.11 10.02 4.60
C LEU A 48 0.24 10.66 3.25
N THR A 49 1.50 11.02 3.08
CA THR A 49 2.06 11.43 1.79
C THR A 49 2.12 10.25 0.80
N GLU A 50 2.21 10.51 -0.51
CA GLU A 50 2.32 9.45 -1.53
C GLU A 50 3.52 8.51 -1.27
N GLN A 51 4.67 9.08 -0.87
CA GLN A 51 5.88 8.30 -0.56
C GLN A 51 5.67 7.38 0.65
N GLU A 52 5.01 7.88 1.70
CA GLU A 52 4.69 7.08 2.88
C GLU A 52 3.69 5.99 2.55
N LYS A 53 2.71 6.26 1.68
CA LYS A 53 1.77 5.25 1.18
C LYS A 53 2.48 4.14 0.40
N TRP A 54 3.45 4.48 -0.46
CA TRP A 54 4.24 3.48 -1.18
C TRP A 54 5.08 2.62 -0.23
N ARG A 55 5.74 3.24 0.76
CA ARG A 55 6.52 2.50 1.78
C ARG A 55 5.62 1.60 2.64
N ALA A 56 4.44 2.07 3.03
CA ALA A 56 3.48 1.27 3.78
C ALA A 56 2.96 0.10 2.95
N THR A 57 2.73 0.31 1.65
CA THR A 57 2.35 -0.76 0.70
C THR A 57 3.44 -1.81 0.56
N ASP A 58 4.70 -1.40 0.45
CA ASP A 58 5.85 -2.31 0.40
C ASP A 58 5.92 -3.19 1.65
N LYS A 59 5.73 -2.60 2.84
CA LYS A 59 5.71 -3.34 4.12
C LYS A 59 4.59 -4.37 4.18
N VAL A 60 3.38 -4.01 3.74
CA VAL A 60 2.24 -4.95 3.75
C VAL A 60 2.47 -6.12 2.79
N LYS A 61 3.10 -5.86 1.63
CA LYS A 61 3.41 -6.89 0.63
C LYS A 61 4.71 -7.65 0.91
N GLY A 62 5.49 -7.27 1.93
CA GLY A 62 6.80 -7.86 2.20
C GLY A 62 7.86 -7.54 1.13
N LEU A 63 7.70 -6.44 0.39
CA LEU A 63 8.64 -6.00 -0.63
C LEU A 63 9.75 -5.12 -0.03
N PRO A 64 10.93 -5.04 -0.67
CA PRO A 64 11.96 -4.07 -0.30
C PRO A 64 11.40 -2.64 -0.33
N LEU A 65 11.77 -1.82 0.65
CA LEU A 65 11.33 -0.43 0.72
C LEU A 65 11.74 0.36 -0.53
N GLY A 66 10.79 1.08 -1.13
CA GLY A 66 10.99 1.86 -2.35
C GLY A 66 10.79 1.07 -3.65
N SER A 67 10.33 -0.17 -3.57
CA SER A 67 10.00 -0.97 -4.76
C SER A 67 8.79 -0.39 -5.49
N THR A 68 7.71 -0.11 -4.75
CA THR A 68 6.50 0.48 -5.32
C THR A 68 6.77 1.87 -5.90
N GLU A 69 7.58 2.70 -5.24
CA GLU A 69 7.95 4.02 -5.73
C GLU A 69 8.65 3.97 -7.09
N LYS A 70 9.63 3.07 -7.26
CA LYS A 70 10.35 2.90 -8.53
C LYS A 70 9.42 2.45 -9.66
N GLN A 71 8.47 1.57 -9.37
CA GLN A 71 7.50 1.10 -10.36
C GLN A 71 6.61 2.24 -10.83
N ILE A 72 6.03 3.01 -9.90
CA ILE A 72 5.17 4.14 -10.23
C ILE A 72 5.92 5.21 -11.02
N LEU A 73 7.18 5.51 -10.66
CA LEU A 73 8.00 6.46 -11.41
C LEU A 73 8.29 5.99 -12.83
N ALA A 74 8.59 4.70 -13.01
CA ALA A 74 8.80 4.12 -14.32
C ALA A 74 7.52 4.18 -15.18
N GLU A 75 6.36 3.86 -14.60
CA GLU A 75 5.07 3.97 -15.27
C GLU A 75 4.77 5.41 -15.68
N ARG A 76 4.98 6.39 -14.78
CA ARG A 76 4.80 7.82 -15.09
C ARG A 76 5.70 8.26 -16.26
N GLN A 77 6.94 7.80 -16.30
CA GLN A 77 7.86 8.11 -17.41
C GLN A 77 7.37 7.50 -18.73
N ILE A 78 6.94 6.24 -18.71
CA ILE A 78 6.44 5.55 -19.91
C ILE A 78 5.20 6.27 -20.46
N GLU A 79 4.26 6.65 -19.60
CA GLU A 79 3.07 7.40 -20.00
C GLU A 79 3.43 8.78 -20.57
N HIS A 80 4.35 9.50 -19.92
CA HIS A 80 4.85 10.77 -20.45
C HIS A 80 5.49 10.61 -21.84
N ASP A 81 6.35 9.61 -22.03
CA ASP A 81 7.00 9.36 -23.32
C ASP A 81 6.01 8.89 -24.40
N LYS A 82 4.91 8.23 -24.02
CA LYS A 82 3.80 7.94 -24.94
C LYS A 82 3.11 9.23 -25.37
N THR A 83 2.77 10.10 -24.43
CA THR A 83 2.08 11.36 -24.74
C THR A 83 2.90 12.26 -25.67
N ILE A 84 4.21 12.35 -25.47
CA ILE A 84 5.11 13.09 -26.37
C ILE A 84 5.07 12.49 -27.77
N ARG A 85 5.22 11.17 -27.89
CA ARG A 85 5.18 10.49 -29.21
C ARG A 85 3.87 10.74 -29.94
N ASP A 86 2.75 10.70 -29.23
CA ASP A 86 1.43 10.93 -29.82
C ASP A 86 1.26 12.39 -30.25
N GLN A 87 1.75 13.35 -29.46
CA GLN A 87 1.78 14.77 -29.83
C GLN A 87 2.64 15.00 -31.07
N THR A 88 3.87 14.48 -31.10
CA THR A 88 4.76 14.58 -32.27
C THR A 88 4.13 13.96 -33.51
N ARG A 89 3.45 12.81 -33.35
CA ARG A 89 2.72 12.17 -34.45
C ARG A 89 1.60 13.07 -34.98
N GLN A 90 0.83 13.71 -34.10
CA GLN A 90 -0.25 14.62 -34.50
C GLN A 90 0.27 15.87 -35.20
N GLU A 91 1.37 16.45 -34.72
CA GLU A 91 2.02 17.61 -35.33
C GLU A 91 2.52 17.29 -36.75
N MET A 92 3.24 16.18 -36.91
CA MET A 92 3.70 15.70 -38.23
C MET A 92 2.53 15.52 -39.20
N LEU A 93 1.43 14.89 -38.76
CA LEU A 93 0.23 14.72 -39.59
C LEU A 93 -0.40 16.06 -39.99
N ALA A 94 -0.40 17.04 -39.09
CA ALA A 94 -0.89 18.37 -39.37
C ALA A 94 -0.01 19.12 -40.39
N GLU A 95 1.30 18.98 -40.33
CA GLU A 95 2.24 19.53 -41.31
C GLU A 95 2.07 18.90 -42.69
N LEU A 96 1.98 17.57 -42.77
CA LEU A 96 1.68 16.84 -44.00
C LEU A 96 0.38 17.36 -44.64
N ARG A 97 -0.69 17.51 -43.85
CA ARG A 97 -1.98 18.03 -44.34
C ARG A 97 -1.87 19.46 -44.90
N LYS A 98 -1.09 20.34 -44.27
CA LYS A 98 -0.83 21.70 -44.79
C LYS A 98 -0.06 21.67 -46.12
N GLY A 99 0.93 20.79 -46.24
CA GLY A 99 1.71 20.61 -47.48
C GLY A 99 0.86 20.16 -48.67
N PHE A 100 -0.04 19.20 -48.48
CA PHE A 100 -0.93 18.73 -49.54
C PHE A 100 -2.08 19.72 -49.88
N GLY A 101 -2.50 20.56 -48.93
CA GLY A 101 -3.56 21.55 -49.15
C GLY A 101 -3.16 22.75 -50.03
N ASN A 102 -1.86 22.98 -50.25
CA ASN A 102 -1.35 24.08 -51.08
C ASN A 102 -1.13 23.71 -52.56
N HIS A 103 -1.58 22.52 -52.98
CA HIS A 103 -1.43 22.00 -54.35
C HIS A 103 -2.77 21.78 -55.08
N ALA A 104 -3.85 22.42 -54.62
CA ALA A 104 -5.16 22.48 -55.30
C ALA A 104 -5.51 23.94 -55.58
#